data_AF-A0A8C5P359-F1
#
_entry.id   AF-A0A8C5P359-F1
#
_cell.length_a   1.000
_cell.length_b   1.000
_cell.length_c   1.000
_cell.angle_alpha   90.00
_cell.angle_beta   90.00
_cell.angle_gamma   90.00
#
_symmetry.space_group_name_H-M   'P 1'
#
loop_
_entity.id
_entity.type
_entity.pdbx_description
1 polymer ?
#
loop_
_entity_poly.entity_id
_entity_poly.type
_entity_poly.pdbx_seq_one_letter_code
_entity_poly.pdbx_strand_id
1 'polypeptide(L)'
;MFEEKGLDCVFLETNLSTRKQHHMVYECIPLPKEVGDMAPIYFKKAIMESDEEWSMNKKLIDLSLKDIRKSVPRGLPYFSVDFGLQGGFAHIIEDQHKFPHYFGKVYLQS
;
A
#
# COMPACT_ATOMS: atom_id res chain seq x y z
N MET A 1 14.27 15.01 -8.41
CA MET A 1 15.12 13.81 -8.29
C MET A 1 14.69 12.67 -9.22
N PHE A 2 13.59 11.95 -8.96
CA PHE A 2 13.21 10.79 -9.80
C PHE A 2 12.50 11.20 -11.09
N GLU A 3 11.62 12.20 -11.03
CA GLU A 3 10.95 12.75 -12.21
C GLU A 3 11.95 13.29 -13.25
N GLU A 4 13.02 13.97 -12.80
CA GLU A 4 14.11 14.47 -13.66
C GLU A 4 14.88 13.34 -14.35
N LYS A 5 14.84 12.12 -13.80
CA LYS A 5 15.42 10.91 -14.38
C LYS A 5 14.42 10.14 -15.25
N GLY A 6 13.22 10.68 -15.48
CA GLY A 6 12.17 10.01 -16.23
C GLY A 6 11.57 8.81 -15.50
N LEU A 7 11.71 8.74 -14.17
CA LEU A 7 11.15 7.69 -13.33
C LEU A 7 9.94 8.20 -12.55
N ASP A 8 9.06 7.28 -12.18
CA ASP A 8 8.00 7.50 -11.20
C ASP A 8 8.33 6.78 -9.89
N CYS A 9 7.55 7.04 -8.83
CA CYS A 9 7.79 6.51 -7.49
C CYS A 9 6.52 5.92 -6.90
N VAL A 10 6.67 4.75 -6.27
CA VAL A 10 5.66 4.16 -5.42
C VAL A 10 6.19 4.12 -3.99
N PHE A 11 5.40 4.60 -3.06
CA PHE A 11 5.73 4.57 -1.64
C PHE A 11 4.90 3.52 -0.92
N LEU A 12 5.54 2.71 -0.08
CA LEU A 12 4.89 1.63 0.64
C LEU A 12 5.08 1.77 2.15
N GLU A 13 4.02 1.47 2.89
CA GLU A 13 4.04 1.30 4.33
C GLU A 13 3.29 0.03 4.69
N THR A 14 3.89 -0.83 5.52
CA THR A 14 3.24 -2.05 6.01
C THR A 14 3.40 -2.13 7.51
N ASN A 15 2.28 -2.00 8.23
CA ASN A 15 2.22 -2.17 9.68
C ASN A 15 1.43 -3.44 10.01
N LEU A 16 2.15 -4.54 10.29
CA LEU A 16 1.51 -5.83 10.57
C LEU A 16 1.06 -5.98 12.01
N SER A 17 1.73 -5.35 12.99
CA SER A 17 1.40 -5.58 14.38
C SER A 17 1.80 -4.41 15.25
N THR A 18 0.83 -3.83 15.94
CA THR A 18 1.05 -2.76 16.92
C THR A 18 1.60 -3.29 18.26
N ARG A 19 1.59 -4.62 18.46
CA ARG A 19 2.16 -5.28 19.64
C ARG A 19 3.66 -5.53 19.52
N LYS A 20 4.15 -5.71 18.29
CA LYS A 20 5.59 -5.81 18.01
C LYS A 20 6.09 -4.38 17.79
N GLN A 21 7.02 -3.91 18.63
CA GLN A 21 7.57 -2.56 18.56
C GLN A 21 8.57 -2.41 17.40
N HIS A 22 8.12 -2.69 16.18
CA HIS A 22 8.93 -2.44 14.99
C HIS A 22 8.97 -0.94 14.69
N HIS A 23 10.12 -0.48 14.19
CA HIS A 23 10.22 0.86 13.64
C HIS A 23 9.38 0.96 12.37
N MET A 24 8.71 2.10 12.19
CA MET A 24 8.07 2.44 10.94
C MET A 24 9.13 2.54 9.84
N VAL A 25 8.93 1.82 8.76
CA VAL A 25 9.73 1.92 7.54
C VAL A 25 8.79 2.35 6.42
N TYR A 26 9.13 3.47 5.78
CA TYR A 26 8.42 3.99 4.62
C TYR A 26 9.33 3.79 3.40
N GLU A 27 8.97 2.84 2.54
CA GLU A 27 9.81 2.43 1.43
C GLU A 27 9.49 3.26 0.20
N CYS A 28 10.53 3.70 -0.52
CA CYS A 28 10.40 4.40 -1.79
C CYS A 28 10.97 3.51 -2.89
N ILE A 29 10.13 3.13 -3.84
CA ILE A 29 10.51 2.28 -4.96
C ILE A 29 10.40 3.12 -6.23
N PRO A 30 11.53 3.46 -6.88
CA PRO A 30 11.51 4.12 -8.17
C PRO A 30 11.30 3.08 -9.29
N LEU A 31 10.48 3.43 -10.27
CA LEU A 31 10.17 2.56 -11.42
C LEU A 31 9.99 3.38 -12.70
N PRO A 32 10.06 2.74 -13.89
CA PRO A 32 9.75 3.41 -15.14
C PRO A 32 8.33 4.00 -15.12
N LYS A 33 8.14 5.19 -15.73
CA LYS A 33 6.83 5.86 -15.77
C LYS A 33 5.70 4.98 -16.29
N GLU A 34 5.96 4.20 -17.33
CA GLU A 34 4.97 3.29 -17.92
C GLU A 34 4.44 2.25 -16.91
N VAL A 35 5.32 1.78 -16.02
CA VAL A 35 4.94 0.86 -14.93
C VAL A 35 4.22 1.63 -13.82
N GLY A 36 4.63 2.88 -13.54
CA GLY A 36 4.02 3.77 -12.55
C GLY A 36 2.57 4.09 -12.87
N ASP A 37 2.30 4.42 -14.14
CA ASP A 37 0.95 4.70 -14.65
C ASP A 37 0.00 3.51 -14.47
N MET A 38 0.54 2.27 -14.52
CA MET A 38 -0.22 1.04 -14.34
C MET A 38 -0.29 0.57 -12.87
N ALA A 39 0.59 1.07 -11.99
CA ALA A 39 0.67 0.63 -10.61
C ALA A 39 -0.66 0.75 -9.84
N PRO A 40 -1.46 1.84 -9.97
CA PRO A 40 -2.78 1.92 -9.32
C PRO A 40 -3.70 0.76 -9.70
N ILE A 41 -3.69 0.31 -10.95
CA ILE A 41 -4.54 -0.78 -11.42
C ILE A 41 -4.10 -2.11 -10.80
N TYR A 42 -2.79 -2.37 -10.78
CA TYR A 42 -2.22 -3.59 -10.17
C TYR A 42 -2.52 -3.66 -8.69
N PHE A 43 -2.24 -2.60 -7.94
CA PHE A 43 -2.46 -2.57 -6.49
C PHE A 43 -3.94 -2.64 -6.15
N LYS A 44 -4.81 -1.96 -6.91
CA LYS A 44 -6.26 -2.07 -6.73
C LYS A 44 -6.73 -3.51 -6.89
N LYS A 45 -6.28 -4.20 -7.93
CA LYS A 45 -6.63 -5.61 -8.16
C LYS A 45 -6.09 -6.50 -7.04
N ALA A 46 -4.80 -6.37 -6.72
CA ALA A 46 -4.13 -7.16 -5.69
C ALA A 46 -4.80 -7.02 -4.32
N ILE A 47 -5.11 -5.79 -3.89
CA ILE A 47 -5.78 -5.55 -2.60
C ILE A 47 -7.16 -6.20 -2.57
N MET A 48 -7.94 -6.07 -3.65
CA MET A 48 -9.28 -6.65 -3.74
C MET A 48 -9.25 -8.19 -3.70
N GLU A 49 -8.18 -8.81 -4.21
CA GLU A 49 -7.96 -10.26 -4.23
C GLU A 49 -7.23 -10.80 -2.98
N SER A 50 -6.60 -9.93 -2.17
CA SER A 50 -5.72 -10.35 -1.07
C SER A 50 -6.41 -10.90 0.17
N ASP A 51 -7.67 -10.55 0.39
CA ASP A 51 -8.39 -10.86 1.63
C ASP A 51 -9.68 -11.66 1.38
N GLU A 52 -10.18 -12.34 2.41
CA GLU A 52 -11.37 -13.19 2.34
C GLU A 52 -12.57 -12.45 1.75
N GLU A 53 -13.42 -13.16 1.00
CA GLU A 53 -14.58 -12.59 0.29
C GLU A 53 -15.56 -11.86 1.22
N TRP A 54 -15.50 -12.16 2.53
CA TRP A 54 -16.36 -11.64 3.60
C TRP A 54 -15.59 -10.85 4.67
N SER A 55 -14.77 -9.87 4.28
CA SER A 55 -14.09 -8.97 5.22
C SER A 55 -15.09 -8.06 5.95
N MET A 56 -14.84 -7.76 7.23
CA MET A 56 -15.68 -6.83 8.00
C MET A 56 -15.45 -5.37 7.60
N ASN A 57 -14.21 -5.03 7.24
CA ASN A 57 -13.83 -3.70 6.80
C ASN A 57 -13.87 -3.59 5.28
N LYS A 58 -13.95 -2.35 4.76
CA LYS A 58 -13.76 -2.09 3.34
C LYS A 58 -12.34 -2.54 2.94
N LYS A 59 -12.25 -3.49 2.02
CA LYS A 59 -10.98 -4.00 1.51
C LYS A 59 -10.07 -2.91 0.97
N LEU A 60 -10.62 -1.95 0.23
CA LEU A 60 -9.85 -0.86 -0.35
C LEU A 60 -10.37 0.49 0.16
N ILE A 61 -9.45 1.29 0.67
CA ILE A 61 -9.68 2.65 1.12
C ILE A 61 -8.90 3.58 0.19
N ASP A 62 -9.60 4.55 -0.40
CA ASP A 62 -9.00 5.55 -1.27
C ASP A 62 -8.37 6.68 -0.42
N LEU A 63 -7.07 6.92 -0.63
CA LEU A 63 -6.29 7.95 0.06
C LEU A 63 -6.07 9.22 -0.79
N SER A 64 -6.61 9.30 -2.01
CA SER A 64 -6.47 10.47 -2.89
C SER A 64 -6.93 11.79 -2.26
N LEU A 65 -7.93 11.73 -1.37
CA LEU A 65 -8.50 12.89 -0.69
C LEU A 65 -8.14 12.97 0.81
N LYS A 66 -7.62 11.89 1.40
CA LYS A 66 -7.43 11.76 2.85
C LYS A 66 -6.19 10.94 3.19
N ASP A 67 -5.36 11.51 4.05
CA ASP A 67 -4.20 10.85 4.66
C ASP A 67 -4.58 9.55 5.40
N ILE A 68 -3.69 8.56 5.35
CA ILE A 68 -3.80 7.28 6.07
C ILE A 68 -4.22 7.45 7.54
N ARG A 69 -3.69 8.46 8.24
CA ARG A 69 -3.96 8.73 9.66
C ARG A 69 -5.41 9.13 9.95
N LYS A 70 -6.13 9.62 8.93
CA LYS A 70 -7.56 9.98 9.02
C LYS A 70 -8.46 8.87 8.49
N SER A 71 -7.89 7.94 7.73
CA SER A 71 -8.62 6.88 7.01
C SER A 71 -8.60 5.54 7.76
N VAL A 72 -7.52 5.24 8.49
CA VAL A 72 -7.37 4.02 9.28
C VAL A 72 -7.38 4.34 10.78
N PRO A 73 -8.26 3.68 11.58
CA PRO A 73 -8.26 3.82 13.03
C PRO A 73 -6.90 3.44 13.66
N ARG A 74 -6.49 4.18 14.69
CA ARG A 74 -5.25 3.90 15.42
C ARG A 74 -5.31 2.51 16.07
N GLY A 75 -4.20 1.78 16.00
CA GLY A 75 -4.04 0.49 16.67
C GLY A 75 -4.29 -0.73 15.77
N LEU A 76 -4.85 -0.52 14.57
CA LEU A 76 -5.09 -1.59 13.61
C LEU A 76 -3.90 -1.79 12.67
N PRO A 77 -3.56 -3.04 12.32
CA PRO A 77 -2.66 -3.35 11.21
C PRO A 77 -3.18 -2.81 9.87
N TYR A 78 -2.28 -2.29 9.04
CA TYR A 78 -2.63 -1.79 7.72
C TYR A 78 -1.47 -1.92 6.73
N PHE A 79 -1.85 -1.92 5.46
CA PHE A 79 -0.98 -1.69 4.32
C PHE A 79 -1.42 -0.39 3.64
N SER A 80 -0.47 0.43 3.21
CA SER A 80 -0.74 1.57 2.34
C SER A 80 0.29 1.71 1.24
N VAL A 81 -0.18 2.20 0.10
CA VAL A 81 0.61 2.46 -1.09
C VAL A 81 0.24 3.82 -1.67
N ASP A 82 1.22 4.69 -1.90
CA ASP A 82 1.03 5.98 -2.57
C ASP A 82 1.73 6.01 -3.93
N PHE A 83 1.08 6.60 -4.94
CA PHE A 83 1.58 6.72 -6.31
C PHE A 83 2.04 8.17 -6.54
N GLY A 84 3.35 8.38 -6.43
CA GLY A 84 3.95 9.71 -6.50
C GLY A 84 3.32 10.68 -5.50
N LEU A 85 2.71 11.76 -6.01
CA LEU A 85 2.04 12.79 -5.22
C LEU A 85 0.51 12.76 -5.33
N GLN A 86 -0.04 11.79 -6.06
CA GLN A 86 -1.45 11.76 -6.45
C GLN A 86 -2.34 11.05 -5.41
N GLY A 87 -1.72 10.58 -4.32
CA GLY A 87 -2.36 9.76 -3.29
C GLY A 87 -2.31 8.27 -3.64
N GLY A 88 -3.13 7.50 -2.94
CA GLY A 88 -2.87 6.07 -2.82
C GLY A 88 -4.05 5.22 -2.39
N PHE A 89 -3.75 3.99 -2.01
CA PHE A 89 -4.71 3.07 -1.42
C PHE A 89 -4.23 2.61 -0.05
N ALA A 90 -5.20 2.32 0.82
CA ALA A 90 -4.97 1.64 2.07
C ALA A 90 -5.86 0.40 2.19
N HIS A 91 -5.36 -0.58 2.93
CA HIS A 91 -6.04 -1.81 3.28
C HIS A 91 -5.82 -2.09 4.76
N ILE A 92 -6.91 -2.31 5.50
CA ILE A 92 -6.84 -2.78 6.88
C ILE A 92 -6.61 -4.28 6.85
N ILE A 93 -5.55 -4.74 7.50
CA ILE A 93 -5.17 -6.16 7.47
C ILE A 93 -5.90 -6.87 8.62
N GLU A 94 -6.87 -7.74 8.28
CA GLU A 94 -7.63 -8.50 9.27
C GLU A 94 -6.89 -9.76 9.71
N ASP A 95 -6.28 -10.50 8.78
CA ASP A 95 -5.48 -11.70 9.05
C ASP A 95 -3.98 -11.51 8.71
N GLN A 96 -3.17 -11.26 9.75
CA GLN A 96 -1.72 -11.08 9.63
C GLN A 96 -0.98 -12.34 9.16
N HIS A 97 -1.57 -13.53 9.27
CA HIS A 97 -0.92 -14.77 8.82
C HIS A 97 -1.06 -14.98 7.32
N LYS A 98 -2.12 -14.44 6.71
CA LYS A 98 -2.37 -14.52 5.27
C LYS A 98 -1.75 -13.36 4.50
N PHE A 99 -1.54 -12.22 5.15
CA PHE A 99 -0.97 -11.05 4.51
C PHE A 99 0.57 -11.04 4.59
N PRO A 100 1.29 -11.22 3.46
CA PRO A 100 2.74 -11.25 3.49
C PRO A 100 3.33 -9.87 3.80
N HIS A 101 4.40 -9.83 4.62
CA HIS A 101 5.09 -8.58 4.95
C HIS A 101 5.70 -7.86 3.74
N TYR A 102 5.91 -8.58 2.64
CA TYR A 102 6.47 -8.07 1.39
C TYR A 102 5.39 -7.83 0.32
N PHE A 103 4.10 -7.80 0.69
CA PHE A 103 2.97 -7.72 -0.26
C PHE A 103 3.20 -6.73 -1.40
N GLY A 104 3.55 -5.48 -1.09
CA GLY A 104 3.75 -4.46 -2.12
C GLY A 104 4.99 -4.64 -3.00
N LYS A 105 6.01 -5.38 -2.56
CA LYS A 105 7.23 -5.61 -3.35
C LYS A 105 7.02 -6.63 -4.47
N VAL A 106 6.14 -7.61 -4.24
CA VAL A 106 5.88 -8.69 -5.20
C VAL A 106 5.33 -8.13 -6.52
N TYR A 107 4.46 -7.12 -6.45
CA TYR A 107 3.79 -6.55 -7.61
C TYR A 107 4.63 -5.51 -8.39
N LEU A 108 5.76 -5.08 -7.85
CA LEU A 108 6.66 -4.11 -8.49
C LEU A 108 7.89 -4.77 -9.14
N GLN A 109 8.09 -6.07 -8.91
CA GLN A 109 9.24 -6.83 -9.44
C GLN A 109 8.84 -7.89 -10.49
N SER A 110 7.55 -8.01 -10.82
CA SER A 110 7.01 -8.92 -11.85
C SER A 110 6.83 -8.19 -13.18
#